data_AF-A0A091FQG8-F1
#
_entry.id   AF-A0A091FQG8-F1
#
_cell.length_a   1.000
_cell.length_b   1.000
_cell.length_c   1.000
_cell.angle_alpha   90.00
_cell.angle_beta   90.00
_cell.angle_gamma   90.00
#
_symmetry.space_group_name_H-M   'P 1'
#
loop_
_entity.id
_entity.type
_entity.pdbx_description
1 polymer ?
#
loop_
_entity_poly.entity_id
_entity_poly.type
_entity_poly.pdbx_seq_one_letter_code
_entity_poly.pdbx_strand_id
1 'polypeptide(L)'
;LLQMTRLVLPSMLERSKGVILNISSATGMYPSPLLTLYSATKAFVDFFSQCLHAEYKSKGIIVQSVLPYYVATKMSKIRKPTLDKPSPETYVRAALGTVGLQSRTNGYLPHALMGWVTSLLPTSTAMSIILKVNKQMRARYLKKMKEK
;
A
#
# COMPACT_ATOMS: atom_id res chain seq x y z
N LEU A 1 -5.62 11.27 6.24
CA LEU A 1 -6.55 10.13 6.25
C LEU A 1 -7.78 10.46 7.09
N LEU A 2 -7.69 10.38 8.42
CA LEU A 2 -8.84 10.53 9.34
C LEU A 2 -9.63 11.83 9.14
N GLN A 3 -8.94 12.98 9.11
CA GLN A 3 -9.59 14.28 8.90
C GLN A 3 -10.30 14.36 7.55
N MET A 4 -9.64 13.91 6.47
CA MET A 4 -10.24 13.91 5.13
C MET A 4 -11.47 13.00 5.07
N THR A 5 -11.40 11.78 5.64
CA THR A 5 -12.54 10.89 5.74
C THR A 5 -13.69 11.55 6.50
N ARG A 6 -13.42 12.16 7.66
CA ARG A 6 -14.43 12.87 8.47
C ARG A 6 -15.08 14.02 7.70
N LEU A 7 -14.33 14.74 6.86
CA LEU A 7 -14.84 15.86 6.06
C LEU A 7 -15.73 15.38 4.91
N VAL A 8 -15.34 14.33 4.19
CA VAL A 8 -16.06 13.93 2.95
C VAL A 8 -17.21 12.97 3.21
N LEU A 9 -17.10 12.12 4.23
CA LEU A 9 -18.02 11.01 4.47
C LEU A 9 -19.48 11.44 4.69
N PRO A 10 -19.80 12.47 5.50
CA PRO A 10 -21.20 12.90 5.68
C PRO A 10 -21.91 13.19 4.35
N SER A 11 -21.28 13.98 3.48
CA SER A 11 -21.84 14.32 2.17
C SER A 11 -22.00 13.09 1.25
N MET A 12 -21.13 12.09 1.37
CA MET A 12 -21.25 10.84 0.61
C MET A 12 -22.46 10.02 1.10
N LEU A 13 -22.74 10.04 2.40
CA LEU A 13 -23.89 9.34 3.00
C LEU A 13 -25.21 9.98 2.61
N GLU A 14 -25.29 11.30 2.60
CA GLU A 14 -26.48 12.03 2.12
C GLU A 14 -26.85 11.63 0.69
N ARG A 15 -25.85 11.41 -0.16
CA ARG A 15 -26.03 10.98 -1.55
C ARG A 15 -26.10 9.46 -1.73
N SER A 16 -25.91 8.67 -0.67
CA SER A 16 -25.74 7.21 -0.69
C SER A 16 -24.76 6.74 -1.78
N LYS A 17 -23.72 7.53 -2.04
CA LYS A 17 -22.77 7.30 -3.14
C LYS A 17 -21.44 7.99 -2.86
N GLY A 18 -20.37 7.21 -2.86
CA GLY A 18 -19.01 7.73 -2.71
C GLY A 18 -17.94 6.67 -2.85
N VAL A 19 -16.72 7.10 -3.14
CA VAL A 19 -15.53 6.25 -3.20
C VAL A 19 -14.41 6.90 -2.41
N ILE A 20 -13.79 6.15 -1.50
CA ILE A 20 -12.60 6.54 -0.75
C ILE A 20 -11.51 5.52 -1.05
N LEU A 21 -10.44 5.96 -1.72
CA LEU A 21 -9.26 5.14 -2.00
C LEU A 21 -8.12 5.57 -1.09
N ASN A 22 -7.72 4.68 -0.19
CA ASN A 22 -6.65 4.95 0.76
C ASN A 22 -5.38 4.21 0.35
N ILE A 23 -4.29 4.96 0.18
CA ILE A 23 -3.01 4.40 -0.25
C ILE A 23 -2.21 3.95 0.98
N SER A 24 -2.22 2.65 1.24
CA SER A 24 -1.38 1.97 2.20
C SER A 24 -0.01 1.63 1.56
N SER A 25 0.50 0.42 1.76
CA SER A 25 1.77 -0.12 1.28
C SER A 25 1.80 -1.63 1.54
N ALA A 26 2.50 -2.39 0.70
CA ALA A 26 2.81 -3.79 0.98
C ALA A 26 3.55 -3.99 2.32
N THR A 27 4.32 -2.99 2.78
CA THR A 27 4.96 -3.02 4.12
C THR A 27 3.96 -2.96 5.28
N GLY A 28 2.68 -2.64 5.03
CA GLY A 28 1.61 -2.73 6.01
C GLY A 28 1.02 -4.14 6.15
N MET A 29 1.38 -5.06 5.25
CA MET A 29 0.89 -6.45 5.27
C MET A 29 1.63 -7.33 6.29
N TYR A 30 2.85 -6.94 6.68
CA TYR A 30 3.70 -7.69 7.59
C TYR A 30 4.70 -6.77 8.30
N PRO A 31 5.17 -7.13 9.52
CA PRO A 31 6.18 -6.36 10.23
C PRO A 31 7.44 -6.16 9.36
N SER A 32 7.86 -4.91 9.19
CA SER A 32 8.97 -4.57 8.30
C SER A 32 10.10 -3.87 9.08
N PRO A 33 11.09 -4.63 9.61
CA PRO A 33 12.20 -4.08 10.38
C PRO A 33 12.98 -3.00 9.62
N LEU A 34 13.50 -2.01 10.35
CA LEU A 34 14.14 -0.79 9.81
C LEU A 34 13.20 0.17 9.05
N LEU A 35 11.92 -0.18 8.93
CA LEU A 35 10.82 0.68 8.47
C LEU A 35 9.68 0.69 9.50
N THR A 36 9.99 0.49 10.79
CA THR A 36 9.02 0.22 11.86
C THR A 36 7.84 1.19 11.86
N LEU A 37 8.10 2.50 12.02
CA LEU A 37 7.03 3.50 12.08
C LEU A 37 6.26 3.57 10.76
N TYR A 38 6.96 3.53 9.62
CA TYR A 38 6.32 3.53 8.31
C TYR A 38 5.38 2.33 8.15
N SER A 39 5.85 1.11 8.44
CA SER A 39 5.05 -0.11 8.37
C SER A 39 3.83 -0.07 9.29
N ALA A 40 3.98 0.40 10.53
CA ALA A 40 2.88 0.53 11.49
C ALA A 40 1.81 1.52 10.98
N THR A 41 2.22 2.69 10.47
CA THR A 41 1.25 3.65 9.91
C THR A 41 0.52 3.11 8.69
N LYS A 42 1.18 2.29 7.86
CA LYS A 42 0.56 1.68 6.68
C LYS A 42 -0.38 0.53 7.06
N ALA A 43 -0.04 -0.28 8.08
CA ALA A 43 -0.97 -1.24 8.66
C ALA A 43 -2.22 -0.55 9.22
N PHE A 44 -2.05 0.58 9.92
CA PHE A 44 -3.19 1.39 10.39
C PHE A 44 -4.08 1.85 9.23
N VAL A 45 -3.50 2.38 8.15
CA VAL A 45 -4.28 2.79 6.96
C VAL A 45 -5.05 1.61 6.37
N ASP A 46 -4.45 0.42 6.33
CA ASP A 46 -5.07 -0.79 5.79
C ASP A 46 -6.28 -1.23 6.64
N PHE A 47 -6.08 -1.42 7.94
CA PHE A 47 -7.16 -1.82 8.85
C PHE A 47 -8.25 -0.77 8.98
N PHE A 48 -7.89 0.51 9.08
CA PHE A 48 -8.87 1.61 9.09
C PHE A 48 -9.78 1.55 7.86
N SER A 49 -9.21 1.32 6.67
CA SER A 49 -9.97 1.28 5.43
C SER A 49 -10.88 0.05 5.34
N GLN A 50 -10.43 -1.10 5.84
CA GLN A 50 -11.23 -2.33 5.87
C GLN A 50 -12.42 -2.22 6.81
N CYS A 51 -12.20 -1.72 8.04
CA CYS A 51 -13.29 -1.48 8.99
C CYS A 51 -14.31 -0.49 8.41
N LEU A 52 -13.83 0.64 7.88
CA LEU A 52 -14.70 1.65 7.28
C LEU A 52 -15.48 1.12 6.08
N HIS A 53 -14.87 0.27 5.24
CA HIS A 53 -15.62 -0.39 4.18
C HIS A 53 -16.74 -1.27 4.73
N ALA A 54 -16.46 -2.09 5.75
CA ALA A 54 -17.45 -2.97 6.35
C ALA A 54 -18.63 -2.19 6.97
N GLU A 55 -18.34 -1.05 7.61
CA GLU A 55 -19.34 -0.19 8.26
C GLU A 55 -20.24 0.57 7.26
N TYR A 56 -19.71 0.92 6.08
CA TYR A 56 -20.38 1.85 5.16
C TYR A 56 -20.73 1.25 3.79
N LYS A 57 -20.34 0.00 3.48
CA LYS A 57 -20.66 -0.64 2.18
C LYS A 57 -22.16 -0.72 1.90
N SER A 58 -22.97 -1.01 2.92
CA SER A 58 -24.44 -1.08 2.78
C SER A 58 -25.08 0.28 2.57
N LYS A 59 -24.36 1.36 2.83
CA LYS A 59 -24.78 2.75 2.64
C LYS A 59 -24.31 3.32 1.28
N GLY A 60 -23.88 2.46 0.35
CA GLY A 60 -23.43 2.85 -0.98
C GLY A 60 -22.03 3.49 -1.03
N ILE A 61 -21.23 3.36 0.04
CA ILE A 61 -19.87 3.91 0.09
C ILE A 61 -18.85 2.81 -0.15
N ILE A 62 -18.07 2.96 -1.22
CA ILE A 62 -16.91 2.10 -1.50
C ILE A 62 -15.71 2.69 -0.77
N VAL A 63 -15.08 1.88 0.08
CA VAL A 63 -13.80 2.22 0.70
C VAL A 63 -12.83 1.12 0.31
N GLN A 64 -11.70 1.48 -0.29
CA GLN A 64 -10.71 0.53 -0.76
C GLN A 64 -9.34 0.88 -0.20
N SER A 65 -8.69 -0.14 0.38
CA SER A 65 -7.28 -0.12 0.77
C SER A 65 -6.42 -0.59 -0.39
N VAL A 66 -5.48 0.27 -0.84
CA VAL A 66 -4.54 -0.05 -1.91
C VAL A 66 -3.13 -0.21 -1.32
N LEU A 67 -2.53 -1.39 -1.50
CA LEU A 67 -1.26 -1.82 -0.91
C LEU A 67 -0.17 -2.02 -1.98
N PRO A 68 0.36 -0.93 -2.57
CA PRO A 68 1.39 -1.02 -3.59
C PRO A 68 2.68 -1.68 -3.07
N TYR A 69 3.33 -2.46 -3.93
CA TYR A 69 4.79 -2.64 -3.85
C TYR A 69 5.49 -1.44 -4.52
N TYR A 70 6.78 -1.55 -4.83
CA TYR A 70 7.50 -0.45 -5.46
C TYR A 70 6.86 -0.01 -6.79
N VAL A 71 6.67 1.30 -6.92
CA VAL A 71 6.27 1.98 -8.16
C VAL A 71 7.41 2.94 -8.54
N ALA A 72 7.71 3.06 -9.84
CA ALA A 72 8.82 3.87 -10.33
C ALA A 72 8.51 5.38 -10.21
N THR A 73 8.82 5.95 -9.04
CA THR A 73 8.55 7.36 -8.70
C THR A 73 9.84 8.05 -8.25
N LYS A 74 9.81 9.38 -8.15
CA LYS A 74 10.91 10.16 -7.55
C LYS A 74 11.21 9.71 -6.12
N MET A 75 10.17 9.37 -5.34
CA MET A 75 10.30 8.93 -3.95
C MET A 75 11.08 7.60 -3.84
N SER A 76 10.78 6.63 -4.71
CA SER A 76 11.43 5.32 -4.69
C SER A 76 12.82 5.31 -5.33
N LYS A 77 13.22 6.42 -5.98
CA LYS A 77 14.51 6.59 -6.68
C LYS A 77 14.75 5.55 -7.78
N ILE A 78 13.68 4.94 -8.30
CA ILE A 78 13.72 4.00 -9.42
C ILE A 78 13.59 4.81 -10.72
N ARG A 79 14.59 4.72 -11.60
CA ARG A 79 14.65 5.50 -12.84
C ARG A 79 13.94 4.84 -14.03
N LYS A 80 14.02 3.51 -14.12
CA LYS A 80 13.45 2.74 -15.22
C LYS A 80 12.36 1.81 -14.68
N PRO A 81 11.12 1.91 -15.17
CA PRO A 81 10.06 0.97 -14.83
C PRO A 81 10.44 -0.46 -15.23
N THR A 82 10.01 -1.43 -14.43
CA THR A 82 10.12 -2.88 -14.72
C THR A 82 8.76 -3.54 -14.48
N LEU A 83 8.62 -4.82 -14.83
CA LEU A 83 7.37 -5.55 -14.64
C LEU A 83 6.88 -5.50 -13.19
N ASP A 84 7.77 -5.67 -12.22
CA ASP A 84 7.48 -5.63 -10.78
C ASP A 84 7.51 -4.21 -10.18
N LYS A 85 8.02 -3.24 -10.94
CA LYS A 85 8.11 -1.82 -10.54
C LYS A 85 7.53 -0.94 -11.65
N PRO A 86 6.20 -0.97 -11.85
CA PRO A 86 5.54 -0.30 -12.97
C PRO A 86 5.71 1.23 -12.91
N SER A 87 5.44 1.90 -14.03
CA SER A 87 5.31 3.36 -14.03
C SER A 87 4.09 3.79 -13.20
N PRO A 88 4.05 5.03 -12.70
CA PRO A 88 2.89 5.53 -11.96
C PRO A 88 1.59 5.45 -12.77
N GLU A 89 1.65 5.77 -14.05
CA GLU A 89 0.49 5.77 -14.97
C GLU A 89 -0.03 4.35 -15.16
N THR A 90 0.88 3.40 -15.37
CA THR A 90 0.54 1.97 -15.51
C THR A 90 -0.08 1.43 -14.22
N TYR A 91 0.51 1.77 -13.08
CA TYR A 91 0.02 1.34 -11.77
C TYR A 91 -1.37 1.94 -11.48
N VAL A 92 -1.56 3.24 -11.70
CA VAL A 92 -2.85 3.91 -11.46
C VAL A 92 -3.94 3.35 -12.36
N ARG A 93 -3.64 3.12 -13.66
CA ARG A 93 -4.59 2.52 -14.59
C ARG A 93 -5.07 1.15 -14.09
N ALA A 94 -4.13 0.29 -13.66
CA ALA A 94 -4.48 -1.01 -13.11
C ALA A 94 -5.25 -0.89 -11.79
N ALA A 95 -4.83 0.00 -10.89
CA ALA A 95 -5.43 0.15 -9.57
C ALA A 95 -6.88 0.66 -9.67
N LEU A 96 -7.15 1.61 -10.55
CA LEU A 96 -8.51 2.09 -10.80
C LEU A 96 -9.43 1.00 -11.33
N GLY A 97 -8.91 0.03 -12.09
CA GLY A 97 -9.65 -1.13 -12.55
C GLY A 97 -10.12 -2.08 -11.43
N THR A 98 -9.59 -1.94 -10.21
CA THR A 98 -9.98 -2.76 -9.05
C THR A 98 -11.09 -2.13 -8.21
N VAL A 99 -11.42 -0.86 -8.44
CA VAL A 99 -12.36 -0.10 -7.60
C VAL A 99 -13.74 -0.73 -7.64
N GLY A 100 -14.30 -1.01 -6.46
CA GLY A 100 -15.61 -1.66 -6.32
C GLY A 100 -15.59 -3.18 -6.50
N LEU A 101 -14.50 -3.76 -7.02
CA LEU A 101 -14.35 -5.22 -7.14
C LEU A 101 -13.74 -5.84 -5.87
N GLN A 102 -12.86 -5.10 -5.20
CA GLN A 102 -12.18 -5.56 -3.99
C GLN A 102 -12.11 -4.41 -2.97
N SER A 103 -12.27 -4.70 -1.69
CA SER A 103 -12.06 -3.70 -0.62
C SER A 103 -10.60 -3.55 -0.22
N ARG A 104 -9.76 -4.54 -0.57
CA ARG A 104 -8.33 -4.59 -0.29
C ARG A 104 -7.61 -5.17 -1.50
N THR A 105 -6.60 -4.46 -2.01
CA THR A 105 -5.91 -4.84 -3.25
C THR A 105 -4.47 -4.35 -3.27
N ASN A 106 -3.61 -5.03 -4.04
CA ASN A 106 -2.27 -4.53 -4.36
C ASN A 106 -2.26 -3.64 -5.62
N GLY A 107 -3.42 -3.37 -6.22
CA GLY A 107 -3.62 -2.41 -7.31
C GLY A 107 -3.04 -2.80 -8.67
N TYR A 108 -2.19 -3.82 -8.76
CA TYR A 108 -1.54 -4.23 -10.00
C TYR A 108 -1.24 -5.73 -9.97
N LEU A 109 -1.49 -6.45 -11.07
CA LEU A 109 -1.48 -7.92 -11.07
C LEU A 109 -0.14 -8.54 -10.62
N PRO A 110 1.04 -8.11 -11.13
CA PRO A 110 2.33 -8.54 -10.58
C PRO A 110 2.48 -8.28 -9.08
N HIS A 111 1.98 -7.14 -8.58
CA HIS A 111 2.01 -6.83 -7.15
C HIS A 111 1.08 -7.74 -6.35
N ALA A 112 -0.09 -8.09 -6.89
CA ALA A 112 -1.01 -9.05 -6.27
C ALA A 112 -0.40 -10.45 -6.18
N LEU A 113 0.30 -10.90 -7.24
CA LEU A 113 1.03 -12.17 -7.23
C LEU A 113 2.15 -12.16 -6.17
N MET A 114 2.93 -11.08 -6.09
CA MET A 114 3.94 -10.92 -5.04
C MET A 114 3.32 -10.96 -3.65
N GLY A 115 2.20 -10.24 -3.45
CA GLY A 115 1.42 -10.27 -2.22
C GLY A 115 1.00 -11.67 -1.82
N TRP A 116 0.42 -12.42 -2.76
CA TRP A 116 0.02 -13.80 -2.57
C TRP A 116 1.19 -14.71 -2.19
N VAL A 117 2.31 -14.66 -2.93
CA VAL A 117 3.51 -15.45 -2.60
C VAL A 117 4.04 -15.09 -1.20
N THR A 118 4.10 -13.79 -0.85
CA THR A 118 4.55 -13.40 0.50
C THR A 118 3.61 -13.86 1.61
N SER A 119 2.32 -14.02 1.33
CA SER A 119 1.36 -14.52 2.31
C SER A 119 1.53 -16.01 2.64
N LEU A 120 2.24 -16.76 1.79
CA LEU A 120 2.59 -18.15 2.04
C LEU A 120 3.78 -18.31 3.00
N LEU A 121 4.54 -17.24 3.26
CA LEU A 121 5.71 -17.29 4.12
C LEU A 121 5.31 -17.09 5.59
N PRO A 122 5.90 -17.86 6.53
CA PRO A 122 5.79 -17.56 7.96
C PRO A 122 6.31 -16.15 8.26
N THR A 123 5.66 -15.46 9.19
CA THR A 123 6.00 -14.07 9.56
C THR A 123 7.46 -13.91 9.96
N SER A 124 8.02 -14.86 10.71
CA SER A 124 9.43 -14.85 11.12
C SER A 124 10.39 -14.89 9.92
N THR A 125 10.08 -15.71 8.91
CA THR A 125 10.84 -15.83 7.67
C THR A 125 10.73 -14.55 6.85
N ALA A 126 9.53 -14.01 6.66
CA ALA A 126 9.32 -12.74 5.96
C ALA A 126 10.09 -11.60 6.64
N MET A 127 9.99 -11.47 7.97
CA MET A 127 10.73 -10.48 8.76
C MET A 127 12.24 -10.59 8.59
N SER A 128 12.77 -11.82 8.57
CA SER A 128 14.21 -12.08 8.41
C SER A 128 14.71 -11.66 7.04
N ILE A 129 13.96 -11.99 5.98
CA ILE A 129 14.24 -11.56 4.60
C ILE A 129 14.21 -10.03 4.50
N ILE A 130 13.15 -9.40 5.01
CA ILE A 130 12.98 -7.94 4.96
C ILE A 130 14.09 -7.23 5.73
N LEU A 131 14.46 -7.73 6.92
CA LEU A 131 15.57 -7.18 7.69
C LEU A 131 16.88 -7.22 6.89
N LYS A 132 17.17 -8.34 6.23
CA LYS A 132 18.37 -8.49 5.39
C LYS A 132 18.37 -7.48 4.23
N VAL A 133 17.26 -7.37 3.51
CA VAL A 133 17.10 -6.42 2.39
C VAL A 133 17.24 -4.97 2.87
N ASN A 134 16.56 -4.60 3.95
CA ASN A 134 16.59 -3.23 4.47
C ASN A 134 17.96 -2.87 5.05
N LYS A 135 18.68 -3.81 5.69
CA LYS A 135 20.07 -3.61 6.13
C LYS A 135 20.98 -3.28 4.94
N GLN A 136 20.88 -4.04 3.85
CA GLN A 136 21.66 -3.79 2.64
C GLN A 136 21.34 -2.44 2.01
N MET A 137 20.04 -2.09 1.92
CA MET A 137 19.61 -0.80 1.38
C MET A 137 20.13 0.37 2.23
N ARG A 138 20.03 0.26 3.57
CA ARG A 138 20.55 1.26 4.51
C ARG A 138 22.07 1.39 4.41
N ALA A 139 22.81 0.29 4.33
CA ALA A 139 24.26 0.31 4.18
C ALA A 139 24.69 1.01 2.89
N ARG A 140 24.03 0.72 1.76
CA ARG A 140 24.27 1.39 0.47
C ARG A 140 23.97 2.89 0.54
N TYR A 141 22.89 3.26 1.23
CA TYR A 141 22.52 4.67 1.42
C TYR A 141 23.56 5.42 2.27
N LEU A 142 23.97 4.86 3.40
CA LEU A 142 24.97 5.47 4.28
C LEU A 142 26.34 5.58 3.62
N LYS A 143 26.75 4.59 2.82
CA LYS A 143 27.99 4.67 2.02
C LYS A 143 27.97 5.87 1.06
N LYS A 144 26.88 6.03 0.31
CA LYS A 144 26.68 7.18 -0.60
C LYS A 144 26.62 8.55 0.10
N MET A 145 26.21 8.58 1.37
CA MET A 145 26.20 9.83 2.16
C MET A 145 27.60 10.21 2.65
N LYS A 146 28.49 9.25 2.88
CA LYS A 146 29.88 9.51 3.28
C LYS A 146 30.77 9.93 2.11
N GLU A 147 30.41 9.53 0.89
CA GLU A 147 31.11 9.88 -0.36
C GLU A 147 30.71 11.28 -0.89
N LYS A 148 29.77 11.96 -0.23
CA LYS A 148 29.33 13.33 -0.54
C LYS A 148 29.82 14.29 0.52
#